data_AF-A0A5Q0GXC2-F1
#
_entry.id   AF-A0A5Q0GXC2-F1
#
_cell.length_a   1.000
_cell.length_b   1.000
_cell.length_c   1.000
_cell.angle_alpha   90.00
_cell.angle_beta   90.00
_cell.angle_gamma   90.00
#
_symmetry.space_group_name_H-M   'P 1'
#
loop_
_entity.id
_entity.type
_entity.pdbx_description
1 polymer ?
#
loop_
_entity_poly.entity_id
_entity_poly.type
_entity_poly.pdbx_seq_one_letter_code
_entity_poly.pdbx_strand_id
1 'polypeptide(L)'
;MTHEAPSPGHDGEAMTFATLTTAVLDVVVPVYNEERDLGPCVRKLHADLSRTFPYPFRITIANNASTDRTAEVADGLARELPGVAAVHLAQKGRGRALKAVWSASDAAVLAYMDVDLSTDLAALAPLVASLISGHSDLAIGSRLARGARVVRGPKREFISRCYNLILRGTLAARFTDAQCGFKAIRADVARRLLPHVEDTGWFFDTELLVLAERAGARIHEVPVDWVDDPDSRVDLVSTAVADLKGVARVMRGLATGRIPVGELSAQLGRRPLEPRTPGVPVGLFRQLVRFGAIGVVSTLAYLLLFVLLRGGIGAQGANLVALLVTAIANTTANRRFTFGVRGRRDAGRHQFEGLLVFALGLALTSGSLALVHRVAEPGGPAELGAVVGANLLATVLRFLLLRNWVFRPGRARQAAAPEPAHGPVPENTHSPAPGDNPLETTR
;
A
#
# COMPACT_ATOMS: atom_id res chain seq x y z
N MET A 1 42.65 46.70 64.80
CA MET A 1 42.85 46.29 63.39
C MET A 1 41.91 45.14 63.13
N THR A 2 40.96 45.41 62.25
CA THR A 2 39.78 44.64 61.84
C THR A 2 40.09 43.65 60.73
N HIS A 3 39.41 42.51 60.71
CA HIS A 3 38.97 41.73 59.54
C HIS A 3 38.29 40.46 60.09
N GLU A 4 36.99 40.46 60.40
CA GLU A 4 35.81 40.39 59.52
C GLU A 4 35.76 39.10 58.68
N ALA A 5 34.82 38.22 59.07
CA ALA A 5 34.47 36.99 58.37
C ALA A 5 33.65 37.31 57.11
N PRO A 6 33.76 36.52 56.02
CA PRO A 6 32.91 36.74 54.86
C PRO A 6 31.52 36.12 55.05
N SER A 7 30.51 36.95 54.77
CA SER A 7 29.07 36.67 54.68
C SER A 7 28.72 35.57 53.66
N PRO A 8 27.61 34.82 53.85
CA PRO A 8 27.06 33.95 52.82
C PRO A 8 26.29 34.79 51.79
N GLY A 9 26.39 34.43 50.52
CA GLY A 9 25.62 35.06 49.45
C GLY A 9 26.32 34.88 48.12
N HIS A 10 25.92 33.85 47.39
CA HIS A 10 25.64 33.94 45.96
C HIS A 10 24.62 32.84 45.69
N ASP A 11 23.38 33.28 45.52
CA ASP A 11 22.28 32.51 45.00
C ASP A 11 22.67 32.02 43.60
N GLY A 12 23.29 30.85 43.55
CA GLY A 12 23.29 30.05 42.35
C GLY A 12 21.87 29.55 42.19
N GLU A 13 21.08 30.24 41.37
CA GLU A 13 19.95 29.65 40.67
C GLU A 13 20.46 28.34 40.06
N ALA A 14 20.29 27.24 40.79
CA ALA A 14 20.17 25.94 40.21
C ALA A 14 18.94 26.06 39.32
N MET A 15 19.15 26.46 38.07
CA MET A 15 18.19 26.29 37.01
C MET A 15 17.77 24.83 37.11
N THR A 16 16.58 24.64 37.68
CA THR A 16 15.85 23.40 37.65
C THR A 16 15.81 23.04 36.18
N PHE A 17 16.68 22.11 35.76
CA PHE A 17 16.47 21.37 34.53
C PHE A 17 15.14 20.67 34.76
N ALA A 18 14.04 21.36 34.46
CA ALA A 18 12.76 20.75 34.25
C ALA A 18 13.05 19.70 33.19
N THR A 19 13.10 18.45 33.63
CA THR A 19 13.36 17.28 32.81
C THR A 19 12.31 17.30 31.72
N LEU A 20 12.61 17.91 30.57
CA LEU A 20 11.83 17.77 29.36
C LEU A 20 12.06 16.33 28.92
N THR A 21 11.40 15.40 29.58
CA THR A 21 11.34 14.02 29.13
C THR A 21 10.54 14.06 27.83
N THR A 22 11.25 14.17 26.71
CA THR A 22 10.69 14.04 25.36
C THR A 22 9.79 12.82 25.36
N ALA A 23 8.52 13.00 25.00
CA ALA A 23 7.56 11.91 25.02
C ALA A 23 8.08 10.74 24.17
N VAL A 24 7.98 9.51 24.67
CA VAL A 24 8.35 8.33 23.88
C VAL A 24 7.26 8.05 22.84
N LEU A 25 5.99 8.28 23.22
CA LEU A 25 4.81 8.04 22.39
C LEU A 25 4.00 9.33 22.25
N ASP A 26 3.62 9.68 21.02
CA ASP A 26 2.62 10.72 20.74
C ASP A 26 1.40 10.09 20.06
N VAL A 27 0.28 10.02 20.78
CA VAL A 27 -0.99 9.49 20.28
C VAL A 27 -1.83 10.63 19.73
N VAL A 28 -1.94 10.68 18.40
CA VAL A 28 -2.73 11.71 17.73
C VAL A 28 -4.19 11.27 17.62
N VAL A 29 -5.11 12.12 18.05
CA VAL A 29 -6.55 11.90 17.94
C VAL A 29 -7.11 12.96 16.99
N PRO A 30 -7.26 12.67 15.68
CA PRO A 30 -7.84 13.61 14.73
C PRO A 30 -9.35 13.75 14.96
N VAL A 31 -9.83 14.99 15.08
CA VAL A 31 -11.25 15.27 15.36
C VAL A 31 -11.83 16.31 14.40
N TYR A 32 -13.09 16.10 14.02
CA TYR A 32 -13.88 17.05 13.24
C TYR A 32 -15.34 16.97 13.67
N ASN A 33 -15.83 18.00 14.34
CA ASN A 33 -17.19 18.07 14.89
C ASN A 33 -17.53 16.92 15.86
N GLU A 34 -16.71 16.76 16.90
CA GLU A 34 -16.74 15.66 17.88
C GLU A 34 -16.97 16.20 19.31
N GLU A 35 -17.72 17.29 19.47
CA GLU A 35 -17.89 17.99 20.77
C GLU A 35 -18.46 17.09 21.89
N ARG A 36 -19.16 16.00 21.53
CA ARG A 36 -19.78 15.07 22.47
C ARG A 36 -18.81 13.97 22.91
N ASP A 37 -18.11 13.36 21.95
CA ASP A 37 -17.32 12.16 22.18
C ASP A 37 -15.89 12.47 22.61
N LEU A 38 -15.34 13.63 22.21
CA LEU A 38 -13.95 14.01 22.51
C LEU A 38 -13.64 14.00 24.01
N GLY A 39 -14.50 14.61 24.82
CA GLY A 39 -14.29 14.76 26.27
C GLY A 39 -14.15 13.41 27.01
N PRO A 40 -15.17 12.55 26.97
CA PRO A 40 -15.12 11.23 27.62
C PRO A 40 -14.00 10.34 27.08
N CYS A 41 -13.79 10.32 25.75
CA CYS A 41 -12.85 9.40 25.13
C CYS A 41 -11.39 9.77 25.42
N VAL A 42 -11.02 11.05 25.38
CA VAL A 42 -9.65 11.48 25.73
C VAL A 42 -9.34 11.22 27.20
N ARG A 43 -10.30 11.46 28.11
CA ARG A 43 -10.11 11.11 29.54
C ARG A 43 -9.90 9.61 29.74
N LYS A 44 -10.67 8.77 29.04
CA LYS A 44 -10.53 7.31 29.08
C LYS A 44 -9.16 6.87 28.55
N LEU A 45 -8.73 7.41 27.40
CA LEU A 45 -7.42 7.13 26.81
C LEU A 45 -6.28 7.56 27.75
N HIS A 46 -6.35 8.77 28.30
CA HIS A 46 -5.36 9.29 29.24
C HIS A 46 -5.27 8.43 30.50
N ALA A 47 -6.40 8.05 31.09
CA ALA A 47 -6.44 7.19 32.26
C ALA A 47 -5.85 5.80 31.99
N ASP A 48 -6.12 5.22 30.81
CA ASP A 48 -5.54 3.94 30.43
C ASP A 48 -4.03 4.03 30.24
N LEU A 49 -3.55 4.99 29.44
CA LEU A 49 -2.11 5.21 29.22
C LEU A 49 -1.36 5.50 30.52
N SER A 50 -1.93 6.31 31.41
CA SER A 50 -1.34 6.62 32.72
C SER A 50 -1.18 5.38 33.60
N ARG A 51 -2.06 4.38 33.43
CA ARG A 51 -2.06 3.15 34.22
C ARG A 51 -1.20 2.06 33.59
N THR A 52 -1.21 1.94 32.27
CA THR A 52 -0.69 0.76 31.56
C THR A 52 0.60 1.02 30.79
N PHE A 53 0.88 2.27 30.41
CA PHE A 53 2.01 2.60 29.55
C PHE A 53 3.21 3.09 30.38
N PRO A 54 4.35 2.36 30.36
CA PRO A 54 5.44 2.60 31.30
C PRO A 54 6.39 3.75 30.90
N TYR A 55 6.11 4.45 29.79
CA TYR A 55 6.98 5.51 29.26
C TYR A 55 6.24 6.86 29.19
N PRO A 56 6.97 8.00 29.17
CA PRO A 56 6.37 9.30 28.92
C PRO A 56 5.58 9.32 27.62
N PHE A 57 4.36 9.83 27.65
CA PHE A 57 3.48 9.92 26.48
C PHE A 57 2.87 11.31 26.34
N ARG A 58 2.42 11.62 25.13
CA ARG A 58 1.60 12.77 24.79
C ARG A 58 0.35 12.29 24.04
N ILE A 59 -0.80 12.90 24.33
CA ILE A 59 -2.00 12.80 23.50
C ILE A 59 -2.17 14.12 22.78
N THR A 60 -2.10 14.12 21.45
CA THR A 60 -2.30 15.32 20.65
C THR A 60 -3.66 15.30 19.98
N ILE A 61 -4.58 16.16 20.44
CA ILE A 61 -5.88 16.37 19.84
C ILE A 61 -5.71 17.23 18.60
N ALA A 62 -5.94 16.65 17.42
CA ALA A 62 -5.74 17.31 16.14
C ALA A 62 -7.09 17.77 15.57
N ASN A 63 -7.52 18.97 15.96
CA ASN A 63 -8.77 19.57 15.49
C ASN A 63 -8.64 20.00 14.03
N ASN A 64 -9.45 19.37 13.19
CA ASN A 64 -9.37 19.45 11.74
C ASN A 64 -10.44 20.40 11.15
N ALA A 65 -10.38 21.67 11.55
CA ALA A 65 -11.31 22.74 11.14
C ALA A 65 -12.78 22.48 11.55
N SER A 66 -13.02 22.06 12.79
CA SER A 66 -14.37 21.91 13.35
C SER A 66 -15.14 23.24 13.38
N THR A 67 -16.47 23.14 13.27
CA THR A 67 -17.42 24.27 13.27
C THR A 67 -18.32 24.31 14.50
N ASP A 68 -18.21 23.31 15.37
CA ASP A 68 -18.93 23.18 16.64
C ASP A 68 -18.00 23.49 17.83
N ARG A 69 -18.37 23.09 19.06
CA ARG A 69 -17.59 23.37 20.26
C ARG A 69 -16.37 22.46 20.46
N THR A 70 -16.00 21.64 19.47
CA THR A 70 -14.84 20.72 19.56
C THR A 70 -13.55 21.44 19.93
N ALA A 71 -13.32 22.66 19.41
CA ALA A 71 -12.14 23.45 19.74
C ALA A 71 -12.07 23.79 21.24
N GLU A 72 -13.17 24.30 21.80
CA GLU A 72 -13.28 24.65 23.22
C GLU A 72 -13.05 23.43 24.13
N VAL A 73 -13.62 22.28 23.74
CA VAL A 73 -13.45 21.01 24.48
C VAL A 73 -11.99 20.55 24.44
N ALA A 74 -11.33 20.63 23.28
CA ALA A 74 -9.92 20.27 23.13
C ALA A 74 -9.00 21.14 24.01
N ASP A 75 -9.21 22.46 24.01
CA ASP A 75 -8.45 23.41 24.84
C ASP A 75 -8.73 23.23 26.34
N GLY A 76 -9.95 22.83 26.69
CA GLY A 76 -10.30 22.43 28.05
C GLY A 76 -9.49 21.22 28.50
N LEU A 77 -9.48 20.16 27.69
CA LEU A 77 -8.76 18.91 27.98
C LEU A 77 -7.25 19.12 28.08
N ALA A 78 -6.65 19.93 27.21
CA ALA A 78 -5.22 20.24 27.24
C ALA A 78 -4.80 21.01 28.52
N ARG A 79 -5.71 21.79 29.11
CA ARG A 79 -5.49 22.46 30.41
C ARG A 79 -5.76 21.53 31.59
N GLU A 80 -6.71 20.62 31.45
CA GLU A 80 -7.13 19.70 32.52
C GLU A 80 -6.14 18.55 32.73
N LEU A 81 -5.62 17.96 31.65
CA LEU A 81 -4.89 16.69 31.68
C LEU A 81 -3.40 16.90 31.35
N PRO A 82 -2.47 16.42 32.19
CA PRO A 82 -1.05 16.46 31.88
C PRO A 82 -0.74 15.60 30.64
N GLY A 83 0.21 16.05 29.81
CA GLY A 83 0.57 15.31 28.60
C GLY A 83 -0.50 15.35 27.50
N VAL A 84 -1.52 16.20 27.60
CA VAL A 84 -2.50 16.44 26.52
C VAL A 84 -2.21 17.78 25.85
N ALA A 85 -2.20 17.81 24.52
CA ALA A 85 -2.02 19.02 23.72
C ALA A 85 -3.13 19.13 22.66
N ALA A 86 -3.52 20.36 22.33
CA ALA A 86 -4.46 20.65 21.25
C ALA A 86 -3.75 21.35 20.09
N VAL A 87 -4.01 20.89 18.87
CA VAL A 87 -3.53 21.50 17.62
C VAL A 87 -4.72 21.77 16.72
N HIS A 88 -4.87 23.01 16.27
CA HIS A 88 -5.97 23.42 15.40
C HIS A 88 -5.48 23.72 13.99
N LEU A 89 -6.09 23.06 13.01
CA LEU A 89 -5.84 23.29 11.60
C LEU A 89 -6.97 24.11 10.99
N ALA A 90 -6.62 25.10 10.18
CA ALA A 90 -7.58 25.96 9.49
C ALA A 90 -8.29 25.27 8.31
N GLN A 91 -7.72 24.17 7.80
CA GLN A 91 -8.23 23.46 6.63
C GLN A 91 -8.53 22.00 6.95
N LYS A 92 -9.60 21.48 6.34
CA LYS A 92 -10.01 20.09 6.48
C LYS A 92 -9.01 19.11 5.85
N GLY A 93 -8.96 17.92 6.45
CA GLY A 93 -8.30 16.72 5.96
C GLY A 93 -7.69 15.90 7.09
N ARG A 94 -8.14 14.64 7.28
CA ARG A 94 -7.56 13.75 8.30
C ARG A 94 -6.05 13.54 8.08
N GLY A 95 -5.66 13.21 6.85
CA GLY A 95 -4.26 13.10 6.47
C GLY A 95 -3.47 14.40 6.66
N ARG A 96 -4.10 15.57 6.48
CA ARG A 96 -3.48 16.87 6.78
C ARG A 96 -3.20 17.02 8.28
N ALA A 97 -4.18 16.72 9.11
CA ALA A 97 -4.08 16.80 10.56
C ALA A 97 -2.97 15.88 11.09
N LEU A 98 -2.97 14.61 10.65
CA LEU A 98 -1.93 13.64 10.98
C LEU A 98 -0.55 14.09 10.49
N LYS A 99 -0.42 14.49 9.22
CA LYS A 99 0.86 14.94 8.65
C LYS A 99 1.42 16.15 9.40
N ALA A 100 0.58 17.12 9.76
CA ALA A 100 1.01 18.31 10.48
C ALA A 100 1.55 17.96 11.87
N VAL A 101 0.78 17.21 12.66
CA VAL A 101 1.19 16.82 14.01
C VAL A 101 2.41 15.91 13.99
N TRP A 102 2.41 14.87 13.16
CA TRP A 102 3.54 13.94 13.08
C TRP A 102 4.83 14.59 12.58
N SER A 103 4.75 15.61 11.72
CA SER A 103 5.95 16.33 11.25
C SER A 103 6.54 17.25 12.31
N ALA A 104 5.72 17.74 13.25
CA ALA A 104 6.14 18.63 14.32
C ALA A 104 6.47 17.90 15.63
N SER A 105 6.06 16.65 15.76
CA SER A 105 6.26 15.85 16.97
C SER A 105 7.73 15.48 17.18
N ASP A 106 8.17 15.67 18.42
CA ASP A 106 9.49 15.29 18.93
C ASP A 106 9.54 13.85 19.48
N ALA A 107 8.40 13.15 19.52
CA ALA A 107 8.33 11.82 20.10
C ALA A 107 9.04 10.75 19.24
N ALA A 108 9.49 9.67 19.87
CA ALA A 108 10.17 8.57 19.18
C ALA A 108 9.19 7.70 18.35
N VAL A 109 7.98 7.50 18.86
CA VAL A 109 6.89 6.77 18.21
C VAL A 109 5.68 7.66 18.07
N LEU A 110 5.11 7.68 16.87
CA LEU A 110 3.93 8.45 16.52
C LEU A 110 2.80 7.44 16.28
N ALA A 111 1.71 7.56 17.03
CA ALA A 111 0.52 6.77 16.83
C ALA A 111 -0.64 7.68 16.43
N TYR A 112 -1.66 7.10 15.81
CA TYR A 112 -2.96 7.73 15.76
C TYR A 112 -4.06 6.71 15.98
N MET A 113 -5.16 7.20 16.57
CA MET A 113 -6.39 6.45 16.74
C MET A 113 -7.61 7.34 16.56
N ASP A 114 -8.72 6.75 16.12
CA ASP A 114 -10.00 7.46 16.01
C ASP A 114 -10.56 7.81 17.41
N VAL A 115 -11.28 8.93 17.50
CA VAL A 115 -11.79 9.49 18.78
C VAL A 115 -12.87 8.63 19.44
N ASP A 116 -13.61 7.87 18.64
CA ASP A 116 -14.70 6.99 19.06
C ASP A 116 -14.22 5.78 19.90
N LEU A 117 -12.90 5.55 19.95
CA LEU A 117 -12.29 4.38 20.57
C LEU A 117 -12.90 3.07 20.05
N SER A 118 -13.26 3.03 18.77
CA SER A 118 -13.75 1.82 18.08
C SER A 118 -12.75 0.66 18.10
N THR A 119 -11.48 0.97 18.35
CA THR A 119 -10.42 -0.03 18.59
C THR A 119 -10.14 -0.12 20.08
N ASP A 120 -10.09 -1.34 20.62
CA ASP A 120 -9.75 -1.57 22.03
C ASP A 120 -8.38 -0.97 22.39
N LEU A 121 -8.32 -0.21 23.48
CA LEU A 121 -7.10 0.40 24.01
C LEU A 121 -6.04 -0.65 24.35
N ALA A 122 -6.46 -1.87 24.71
CA ALA A 122 -5.56 -2.98 24.96
C ALA A 122 -4.67 -3.33 23.74
N ALA A 123 -5.09 -2.98 22.52
CA ALA A 123 -4.30 -3.20 21.31
C ALA A 123 -3.15 -2.19 21.12
N LEU A 124 -3.12 -1.08 21.87
CA LEU A 124 -2.13 -0.02 21.69
C LEU A 124 -0.73 -0.45 22.15
N ALA A 125 -0.64 -1.14 23.28
CA ALA A 125 0.64 -1.65 23.77
C ALA A 125 1.30 -2.64 22.78
N PRO A 126 0.60 -3.67 22.25
CA PRO A 126 1.12 -4.53 21.18
C PRO A 126 1.55 -3.76 19.92
N LEU A 127 0.76 -2.76 19.51
CA LEU A 127 1.05 -1.94 18.33
C LEU A 127 2.39 -1.21 18.49
N VAL A 128 2.56 -0.53 19.62
CA VAL A 128 3.71 0.33 19.90
C VAL A 128 4.96 -0.47 20.29
N ALA A 129 4.82 -1.61 20.96
CA ALA A 129 5.93 -2.45 21.40
C ALA A 129 6.84 -2.91 20.23
N SER A 130 6.24 -3.22 19.08
CA SER A 130 6.99 -3.61 17.87
C SER A 130 7.89 -2.48 17.32
N LEU A 131 7.52 -1.21 17.59
CA LEU A 131 8.23 -0.03 17.13
C LEU A 131 9.31 0.39 18.12
N ILE A 132 8.99 0.36 19.42
CA ILE A 132 9.96 0.67 20.50
C ILE A 132 11.11 -0.32 20.48
N SER A 133 10.83 -1.62 20.28
CA SER A 133 11.85 -2.66 20.17
C SER A 133 12.69 -2.59 18.87
N GLY A 134 12.31 -1.75 17.91
CA GLY A 134 12.94 -1.68 16.58
C GLY A 134 12.72 -2.93 15.72
N HIS A 135 11.79 -3.82 16.12
CA HIS A 135 11.40 -4.98 15.32
C HIS A 135 10.67 -4.56 14.03
N SER A 136 9.91 -3.48 14.12
CA SER A 136 9.10 -2.95 13.03
C SER A 136 9.34 -1.45 12.85
N ASP A 137 9.07 -0.98 11.64
CA ASP A 137 9.21 0.43 11.25
C ASP A 137 7.84 1.13 11.27
N LEU A 138 6.79 0.35 11.01
CA LEU A 138 5.39 0.73 11.00
C LEU A 138 4.55 -0.42 11.60
N ALA A 139 3.51 -0.08 12.33
CA ALA A 139 2.54 -1.03 12.85
C ALA A 139 1.12 -0.56 12.53
N ILE A 140 0.25 -1.49 12.16
CA ILE A 140 -1.16 -1.21 11.87
C ILE A 140 -2.06 -2.17 12.64
N GLY A 141 -3.20 -1.66 13.11
CA GLY A 141 -4.34 -2.50 13.44
C GLY A 141 -4.89 -3.13 12.15
N SER A 142 -5.31 -4.38 12.22
CA SER A 142 -5.99 -5.03 11.12
C SER A 142 -7.29 -5.69 11.58
N ARG A 143 -8.39 -5.22 10.98
CA ARG A 143 -9.73 -5.82 11.12
C ARG A 143 -9.86 -7.11 10.29
N LEU A 144 -8.90 -7.36 9.39
CA LEU A 144 -8.93 -8.49 8.44
C LEU A 144 -7.86 -9.53 8.75
N ALA A 145 -7.06 -9.33 9.81
CA ALA A 145 -6.06 -10.28 10.26
C ALA A 145 -6.72 -11.49 10.91
N ARG A 146 -6.03 -12.64 10.82
CA ARG A 146 -6.47 -13.88 11.47
C ARG A 146 -6.50 -13.66 12.99
N GLY A 147 -7.68 -13.75 13.60
CA GLY A 147 -7.89 -13.52 15.03
C GLY A 147 -8.63 -12.22 15.38
N ALA A 148 -8.83 -11.32 14.41
CA ALA A 148 -9.66 -10.13 14.61
C ALA A 148 -11.15 -10.50 14.78
N ARG A 149 -11.84 -9.91 15.76
CA ARG A 149 -13.30 -10.04 15.91
C ARG A 149 -13.96 -8.74 15.46
N VAL A 150 -14.71 -8.83 14.36
CA VAL A 150 -15.32 -7.67 13.70
C VAL A 150 -16.81 -7.88 13.58
N VAL A 151 -17.58 -6.95 14.14
CA VAL A 151 -19.03 -6.87 13.91
C VAL A 151 -19.25 -5.80 12.85
N ARG A 152 -19.65 -6.17 11.63
CA ARG A 152 -19.90 -5.22 10.52
C ARG A 152 -21.00 -5.69 9.58
N GLY A 153 -21.74 -4.73 9.02
CA GLY A 153 -22.73 -5.01 7.97
C GLY A 153 -22.13 -5.60 6.68
N PRO A 154 -22.86 -6.48 5.95
CA PRO A 154 -22.35 -7.22 4.79
C PRO A 154 -21.90 -6.32 3.63
N LYS A 155 -22.58 -5.17 3.43
CA LYS A 155 -22.23 -4.19 2.38
C LYS A 155 -20.84 -3.60 2.60
N ARG A 156 -20.52 -3.18 3.83
CA ARG A 156 -19.21 -2.61 4.14
C ARG A 156 -18.10 -3.67 4.05
N GLU A 157 -18.40 -4.95 4.32
CA GLU A 157 -17.46 -6.08 4.18
C GLU A 157 -17.07 -6.32 2.76
N PHE A 158 -18.06 -6.39 1.89
CA PHE A 158 -17.81 -6.52 0.47
C PHE A 158 -16.94 -5.38 -0.06
N ILE A 159 -17.28 -4.14 0.26
CA ILE A 159 -16.56 -2.95 -0.22
C ILE A 159 -15.11 -2.94 0.28
N SER A 160 -14.87 -3.19 1.56
CA SER A 160 -13.51 -3.20 2.12
C SER A 160 -12.66 -4.33 1.56
N ARG A 161 -13.24 -5.52 1.34
CA ARG A 161 -12.53 -6.64 0.68
C ARG A 161 -12.17 -6.32 -0.76
N CYS A 162 -13.11 -5.77 -1.53
CA CYS A 162 -12.85 -5.33 -2.91
C CYS A 162 -11.77 -4.25 -2.96
N TYR A 163 -11.80 -3.30 -2.03
CA TYR A 163 -10.78 -2.26 -1.92
C TYR A 163 -9.38 -2.85 -1.67
N ASN A 164 -9.24 -3.69 -0.64
CA ASN A 164 -7.97 -4.34 -0.34
C ASN A 164 -7.50 -5.26 -1.48
N LEU A 165 -8.42 -5.90 -2.22
CA LEU A 165 -8.08 -6.67 -3.42
C LEU A 165 -7.51 -5.78 -4.52
N ILE A 166 -8.08 -4.59 -4.74
CA ILE A 166 -7.55 -3.61 -5.70
C ILE A 166 -6.14 -3.19 -5.27
N LEU A 167 -5.91 -2.89 -3.99
CA LEU A 167 -4.58 -2.51 -3.49
C LEU A 167 -3.54 -3.63 -3.68
N ARG A 168 -3.89 -4.87 -3.32
CA ARG A 168 -3.04 -6.06 -3.51
C ARG A 168 -2.75 -6.30 -5.00
N GLY A 169 -3.72 -6.09 -5.88
CA GLY A 169 -3.54 -6.29 -7.33
C GLY A 169 -2.74 -5.18 -8.03
N THR A 170 -3.01 -3.92 -7.68
CA THR A 170 -2.45 -2.74 -8.39
C THR A 170 -1.13 -2.28 -7.78
N LEU A 171 -1.09 -2.13 -6.45
CA LEU A 171 0.06 -1.61 -5.70
C LEU A 171 0.94 -2.72 -5.14
N ALA A 172 0.50 -3.98 -5.25
CA ALA A 172 1.20 -5.15 -4.70
C ALA A 172 1.43 -5.09 -3.19
N ALA A 173 0.51 -4.42 -2.50
CA ALA A 173 0.41 -4.37 -1.05
C ALA A 173 0.39 -5.79 -0.46
N ARG A 174 1.19 -6.04 0.58
CA ARG A 174 1.15 -7.27 1.37
C ARG A 174 0.34 -7.12 2.65
N PHE A 175 0.13 -5.89 3.11
CA PHE A 175 -0.69 -5.60 4.29
C PHE A 175 -2.16 -5.96 4.08
N THR A 176 -2.85 -6.34 5.15
CA THR A 176 -4.22 -6.84 5.06
C THR A 176 -5.30 -5.78 5.17
N ASP A 177 -5.07 -4.68 5.90
CA ASP A 177 -6.05 -3.61 6.10
C ASP A 177 -5.41 -2.22 6.03
N ALA A 178 -5.63 -1.50 4.93
CA ALA A 178 -5.10 -0.14 4.78
C ALA A 178 -5.86 0.92 5.60
N GLN A 179 -7.15 0.67 5.83
CA GLN A 179 -8.12 1.69 6.24
C GLN A 179 -8.40 1.67 7.74
N CYS A 180 -7.78 0.77 8.51
CA CYS A 180 -7.97 0.73 9.95
C CYS A 180 -7.43 2.03 10.56
N GLY A 181 -8.25 2.78 11.29
CA GLY A 181 -7.90 4.04 11.93
C GLY A 181 -6.96 3.89 13.13
N PHE A 182 -6.11 2.86 13.15
CA PHE A 182 -5.23 2.52 14.26
C PHE A 182 -3.85 2.18 13.71
N LYS A 183 -2.91 3.12 13.78
CA LYS A 183 -1.57 2.94 13.22
C LYS A 183 -0.52 3.61 14.09
N ALA A 184 0.69 3.08 14.04
CA ALA A 184 1.86 3.68 14.65
C ALA A 184 3.08 3.57 13.73
N ILE A 185 3.98 4.55 13.82
CA ILE A 185 5.18 4.67 13.00
C ILE A 185 6.35 5.18 13.86
N ARG A 186 7.57 4.72 13.59
CA ARG A 186 8.76 5.34 14.19
C ARG A 186 8.98 6.74 13.59
N ALA A 187 9.30 7.73 14.42
CA ALA A 187 9.38 9.12 13.96
C ALA A 187 10.47 9.35 12.90
N ASP A 188 11.59 8.63 12.96
CA ASP A 188 12.62 8.66 11.92
C ASP A 188 12.13 8.15 10.56
N VAL A 189 11.27 7.13 10.56
CA VAL A 189 10.62 6.58 9.36
C VAL A 189 9.57 7.58 8.84
N ALA A 190 8.75 8.15 9.74
CA ALA A 190 7.75 9.15 9.40
C ALA A 190 8.37 10.38 8.73
N ARG A 191 9.46 10.92 9.28
CA ARG A 191 10.20 12.07 8.71
C ARG A 191 10.63 11.86 7.27
N ARG A 192 10.88 10.61 6.86
CA ARG A 192 11.30 10.26 5.49
C ARG A 192 10.12 10.02 4.57
N LEU A 193 9.04 9.43 5.07
CA LEU A 193 7.88 9.07 4.24
C LEU A 193 6.90 10.24 4.05
N LEU A 194 6.60 11.00 5.11
CA LEU A 194 5.59 12.06 5.10
C LEU A 194 5.78 13.13 4.02
N PRO A 195 7.00 13.58 3.67
CA PRO A 195 7.21 14.52 2.56
C PRO A 195 6.65 14.01 1.21
N HIS A 196 6.59 12.69 1.02
CA HIS A 196 6.12 12.06 -0.21
C HIS A 196 4.65 11.62 -0.17
N VAL A 197 3.99 11.69 1.00
CA VAL A 197 2.55 11.48 1.13
C VAL A 197 1.84 12.78 0.76
N GLU A 198 1.06 12.77 -0.32
CA GLU A 198 0.37 13.98 -0.80
C GLU A 198 -1.10 14.02 -0.41
N ASP A 199 -1.72 12.87 -0.16
CA ASP A 199 -3.13 12.85 0.19
C ASP A 199 -3.35 13.50 1.56
N THR A 200 -4.27 14.45 1.61
CA THR A 200 -4.66 15.13 2.85
C THR A 200 -5.91 14.53 3.48
N GLY A 201 -6.55 13.56 2.83
CA GLY A 201 -7.86 13.01 3.20
C GLY A 201 -7.77 11.60 3.76
N TRP A 202 -8.69 10.74 3.32
CA TRP A 202 -8.82 9.36 3.78
C TRP A 202 -7.76 8.43 3.18
N PHE A 203 -7.28 8.73 1.96
CA PHE A 203 -6.32 7.90 1.25
C PHE A 203 -4.89 8.02 1.80
N PHE A 204 -4.64 9.00 2.68
CA PHE A 204 -3.37 9.20 3.40
C PHE A 204 -2.76 7.90 3.94
N ASP A 205 -3.58 7.09 4.62
CA ASP A 205 -3.13 5.83 5.21
C ASP A 205 -2.63 4.82 4.18
N THR A 206 -3.39 4.69 3.09
CA THR A 206 -3.04 3.77 2.01
C THR A 206 -1.77 4.24 1.31
N GLU A 207 -1.66 5.53 1.05
CA GLU A 207 -0.46 6.10 0.45
C GLU A 207 0.76 5.91 1.35
N LEU A 208 0.66 6.22 2.64
CA LEU A 208 1.74 6.01 3.62
C LEU A 208 2.19 4.54 3.64
N LEU A 209 1.25 3.60 3.72
CA LEU A 209 1.55 2.17 3.77
C LEU A 209 2.23 1.68 2.50
N VAL A 210 1.75 2.13 1.34
CA VAL A 210 2.33 1.75 0.05
C VAL A 210 3.75 2.32 -0.10
N LEU A 211 3.97 3.56 0.32
CA LEU A 211 5.30 4.16 0.31
C LEU A 211 6.25 3.44 1.28
N ALA A 212 5.79 3.14 2.49
CA ALA A 212 6.55 2.41 3.50
C ALA A 212 6.99 1.04 2.97
N GLU A 213 6.05 0.24 2.44
CA GLU A 213 6.35 -1.10 1.92
C GLU A 213 7.28 -1.05 0.71
N ARG A 214 7.05 -0.10 -0.20
CA ARG A 214 7.89 0.08 -1.39
C ARG A 214 9.31 0.49 -1.02
N ALA A 215 9.46 1.29 0.04
CA ALA A 215 10.74 1.67 0.61
C ALA A 215 11.38 0.56 1.48
N GLY A 216 10.75 -0.62 1.60
CA GLY A 216 11.30 -1.75 2.33
C GLY A 216 11.09 -1.71 3.84
N ALA A 217 10.21 -0.85 4.35
CA ALA A 217 9.87 -0.78 5.78
C ALA A 217 9.19 -2.06 6.25
N ARG A 218 9.49 -2.50 7.48
CA ARG A 218 8.81 -3.62 8.13
C ARG A 218 7.49 -3.16 8.72
N ILE A 219 6.40 -3.69 8.15
CA ILE A 219 5.03 -3.42 8.61
C ILE A 219 4.56 -4.59 9.46
N HIS A 220 4.20 -4.33 10.71
CA HIS A 220 3.58 -5.31 11.60
C HIS A 220 2.08 -5.10 11.68
N GLU A 221 1.31 -6.19 11.63
CA GLU A 221 -0.14 -6.15 11.71
C GLU A 221 -0.61 -6.75 13.03
N VAL A 222 -1.29 -5.93 13.83
CA VAL A 222 -1.89 -6.34 15.10
C VAL A 222 -3.37 -6.63 14.83
N PRO A 223 -3.87 -7.85 15.07
CA PRO A 223 -5.31 -8.11 14.97
C PRO A 223 -6.04 -7.26 16.02
N VAL A 224 -7.08 -6.56 15.58
CA VAL A 224 -7.88 -5.70 16.47
C VAL A 224 -9.33 -6.16 16.51
N ASP A 225 -9.92 -6.07 17.69
CA ASP A 225 -11.37 -6.19 17.85
C ASP A 225 -12.00 -4.84 17.52
N TRP A 226 -13.04 -4.87 16.69
CA TRP A 226 -13.67 -3.66 16.17
C TRP A 226 -15.18 -3.83 16.06
N VAL A 227 -15.92 -2.84 16.54
CA VAL A 227 -17.38 -2.79 16.48
C VAL A 227 -17.80 -1.64 15.59
N ASP A 228 -18.70 -1.90 14.63
CA ASP A 228 -19.20 -0.87 13.71
C ASP A 228 -20.01 0.19 14.48
N ASP A 229 -19.63 1.46 14.35
CA ASP A 229 -20.45 2.57 14.82
C ASP A 229 -21.65 2.76 13.85
N PRO A 230 -22.89 2.63 14.36
CA PRO A 230 -24.10 2.84 13.57
C PRO A 230 -24.28 4.28 13.05
N ASP A 231 -23.64 5.32 13.62
CA ASP A 231 -23.76 6.73 13.18
C ASP A 231 -22.64 7.20 12.23
N SER A 232 -22.12 6.31 11.40
CA SER A 232 -21.05 6.69 10.47
C SER A 232 -21.57 7.59 9.32
N ARG A 233 -21.17 8.87 9.38
CA ARG A 233 -21.49 9.96 8.45
C ARG A 233 -20.62 9.99 7.17
N VAL A 234 -19.86 8.93 6.92
CA VAL A 234 -18.92 8.89 5.79
C VAL A 234 -19.67 8.58 4.50
N ASP A 235 -19.58 9.49 3.53
CA ASP A 235 -20.05 9.23 2.17
C ASP A 235 -19.12 8.21 1.49
N LEU A 236 -19.66 7.00 1.34
CA LEU A 236 -18.95 5.83 0.85
C LEU A 236 -18.54 5.97 -0.63
N VAL A 237 -19.34 6.67 -1.44
CA VAL A 237 -19.11 6.76 -2.89
C VAL A 237 -18.03 7.79 -3.18
N SER A 238 -18.13 8.98 -2.58
CA SER A 238 -17.10 10.01 -2.77
C SER A 238 -15.75 9.56 -2.24
N THR A 239 -15.72 8.82 -1.13
CA THR A 239 -14.50 8.22 -0.59
C THR A 239 -13.91 7.19 -1.55
N ALA A 240 -14.71 6.27 -2.11
CA ALA A 240 -14.21 5.27 -3.06
C ALA A 240 -13.63 5.90 -4.35
N VAL A 241 -14.25 6.96 -4.86
CA VAL A 241 -13.74 7.71 -6.03
C VAL A 241 -12.43 8.43 -5.70
N ALA A 242 -12.35 9.06 -4.52
CA ALA A 242 -11.13 9.72 -4.05
C ALA A 242 -9.98 8.71 -3.90
N ASP A 243 -10.25 7.54 -3.30
CA ASP A 243 -9.28 6.49 -3.13
C ASP A 243 -8.76 5.95 -4.48
N LEU A 244 -9.64 5.72 -5.46
CA LEU A 244 -9.22 5.26 -6.79
C LEU A 244 -8.34 6.30 -7.51
N LYS A 245 -8.65 7.60 -7.36
CA LYS A 245 -7.79 8.69 -7.85
C LYS A 245 -6.44 8.69 -7.12
N GLY A 246 -6.44 8.45 -5.80
CA GLY A 246 -5.24 8.26 -4.98
C GLY A 246 -4.36 7.12 -5.49
N VAL A 247 -4.93 5.94 -5.75
CA VAL A 247 -4.23 4.79 -6.32
C VAL A 247 -3.59 5.16 -7.67
N ALA A 248 -4.33 5.82 -8.56
CA ALA A 248 -3.80 6.25 -9.85
C ALA A 248 -2.66 7.27 -9.71
N ARG A 249 -2.76 8.18 -8.74
CA ARG A 249 -1.73 9.20 -8.43
C ARG A 249 -0.44 8.55 -7.92
N VAL A 250 -0.54 7.63 -6.95
CA VAL A 250 0.60 6.89 -6.43
C VAL A 250 1.24 6.03 -7.53
N MET A 251 0.44 5.30 -8.31
CA MET A 251 0.92 4.51 -9.44
C MET A 251 1.67 5.36 -10.47
N ARG A 252 1.16 6.55 -10.79
CA ARG A 252 1.84 7.49 -11.68
C ARG A 252 3.15 7.96 -11.06
N GLY A 253 3.16 8.40 -9.81
CA GLY A 253 4.36 8.86 -9.11
C GLY A 253 5.47 7.82 -9.04
N LEU A 254 5.09 6.55 -8.79
CA LEU A 254 6.01 5.41 -8.84
C LEU A 254 6.53 5.15 -10.25
N ALA A 255 5.66 5.21 -11.26
CA ALA A 255 6.03 4.93 -12.66
C ALA A 255 6.90 6.02 -13.30
N THR A 256 6.74 7.28 -12.88
CA THR A 256 7.52 8.43 -13.37
C THR A 256 8.79 8.68 -12.56
N GLY A 257 9.01 7.94 -11.46
CA GLY A 257 10.15 8.17 -10.56
C GLY A 257 10.04 9.44 -9.69
N ARG A 258 8.86 10.09 -9.68
CA ARG A 258 8.60 11.26 -8.82
C ARG A 258 8.61 10.88 -7.34
N ILE A 259 8.22 9.64 -7.03
CA ILE A 259 8.37 9.04 -5.71
C ILE A 259 9.71 8.30 -5.70
N PRO A 260 10.73 8.79 -4.98
CA PRO A 260 12.10 8.28 -5.06
C PRO A 260 12.27 7.05 -4.16
N VAL A 261 11.62 5.93 -4.52
CA VAL A 261 11.61 4.69 -3.72
C VAL A 261 13.02 4.17 -3.42
N GLY A 262 13.94 4.27 -4.37
CA GLY A 262 15.32 3.82 -4.19
C GLY A 262 16.08 4.62 -3.13
N GLU A 263 15.88 5.94 -3.09
CA GLU A 263 16.48 6.82 -2.07
C GLU A 263 15.86 6.57 -0.70
N LEU A 264 14.52 6.44 -0.63
CA LEU A 264 13.82 6.10 0.60
C LEU A 264 14.30 4.76 1.17
N SER A 265 14.46 3.75 0.32
CA SER A 265 14.99 2.44 0.74
C SER A 265 16.43 2.51 1.24
N ALA A 266 17.26 3.32 0.58
CA ALA A 266 18.65 3.53 0.98
C ALA A 266 18.74 4.26 2.32
N GLN A 267 17.94 5.32 2.51
CA GLN A 267 17.88 6.05 3.78
C GLN A 267 17.44 5.12 4.91
N LEU A 268 16.36 4.35 4.73
CA LEU A 268 15.88 3.38 5.72
C LEU A 268 16.87 2.25 6.02
N GLY A 269 17.95 2.11 5.23
CA GLY A 269 18.97 1.09 5.42
C GLY A 269 18.48 -0.32 5.08
N ARG A 270 17.39 -0.43 4.32
CA ARG A 270 16.69 -1.69 4.04
C ARG A 270 16.46 -1.81 2.54
N ARG A 271 17.50 -2.20 1.81
CA ARG A 271 17.33 -2.65 0.42
C ARG A 271 16.55 -3.96 0.43
N PRO A 272 15.58 -4.16 -0.49
CA PRO A 272 14.96 -5.46 -0.67
C PRO A 272 16.06 -6.51 -0.86
N LEU A 273 16.02 -7.59 -0.08
CA LEU A 273 16.81 -8.79 -0.38
C LEU A 273 16.28 -9.28 -1.74
N GLU A 274 16.95 -8.94 -2.83
CA GLU A 274 16.60 -9.48 -4.14
C GLU A 274 16.84 -10.99 -4.10
N PRO A 275 15.82 -11.85 -4.25
CA PRO A 275 16.09 -13.24 -4.53
C PRO A 275 16.51 -13.31 -6.00
N ARG A 276 17.79 -13.06 -6.29
CA ARG A 276 18.38 -13.41 -7.58
C ARG A 276 18.73 -14.91 -7.56
N THR A 277 17.72 -15.76 -7.46
CA THR A 277 17.86 -17.13 -7.92
C THR A 277 17.69 -17.09 -9.44
N PRO A 278 18.74 -17.35 -10.24
CA PRO A 278 18.63 -17.34 -11.69
C PRO A 278 17.55 -18.35 -12.13
N GLY A 279 16.56 -17.91 -12.89
CA GLY A 279 15.57 -18.80 -13.52
C GLY A 279 14.17 -18.87 -12.88
N VAL A 280 13.89 -18.21 -11.75
CA VAL A 280 12.51 -18.13 -11.20
C VAL A 280 11.79 -16.90 -11.77
N PRO A 281 10.72 -17.05 -12.59
CA PRO A 281 10.01 -15.89 -13.16
C PRO A 281 9.22 -15.14 -12.08
N VAL A 282 9.78 -14.04 -11.58
CA VAL A 282 9.10 -13.13 -10.66
C VAL A 282 7.89 -12.48 -11.35
N GLY A 283 6.71 -12.57 -10.75
CA GLY A 283 5.55 -11.76 -11.15
C GLY A 283 4.45 -12.44 -11.98
N LEU A 284 4.45 -13.77 -12.16
CA LEU A 284 3.35 -14.49 -12.84
C LEU A 284 1.97 -14.16 -12.25
N PHE A 285 1.83 -14.22 -10.92
CA PHE A 285 0.57 -13.89 -10.25
C PHE A 285 0.15 -12.42 -10.48
N ARG A 286 1.11 -11.48 -10.38
CA ARG A 286 0.86 -10.05 -10.63
C ARG A 286 0.47 -9.79 -12.10
N GLN A 287 1.08 -10.51 -13.04
CA GLN A 287 0.72 -10.45 -14.47
C GLN A 287 -0.68 -11.01 -14.72
N LEU A 288 -1.04 -12.13 -14.08
CA LEU A 288 -2.39 -12.71 -14.17
C LEU A 288 -3.45 -11.74 -13.64
N VAL A 289 -3.23 -11.12 -12.48
CA VAL A 289 -4.17 -10.14 -11.90
C VAL A 289 -4.32 -8.91 -12.80
N ARG A 290 -3.22 -8.37 -13.34
CA ARG A 290 -3.27 -7.23 -14.29
C ARG A 290 -3.95 -7.60 -15.59
N PHE A 291 -3.66 -8.79 -16.13
CA PHE A 291 -4.33 -9.31 -17.32
C PHE A 291 -5.84 -9.44 -17.10
N GLY A 292 -6.26 -10.00 -15.96
CA GLY A 292 -7.66 -10.08 -15.57
C GLY A 292 -8.33 -8.72 -15.43
N ALA A 293 -7.69 -7.77 -14.74
CA ALA A 293 -8.22 -6.41 -14.56
C ALA A 293 -8.39 -5.66 -15.90
N ILE A 294 -7.40 -5.76 -16.80
CA ILE A 294 -7.50 -5.20 -18.15
C ILE A 294 -8.60 -5.90 -18.94
N GLY A 295 -8.78 -7.21 -18.75
CA GLY A 295 -9.89 -7.97 -19.30
C GLY A 295 -11.25 -7.38 -18.91
N VAL A 296 -11.49 -7.19 -17.60
CA VAL A 296 -12.73 -6.58 -17.09
C VAL A 296 -12.98 -5.18 -17.67
N VAL A 297 -11.96 -4.32 -17.68
CA VAL A 297 -12.06 -2.96 -18.25
C VAL A 297 -12.37 -3.02 -19.74
N SER A 298 -11.74 -3.94 -20.47
CA SER A 298 -11.98 -4.11 -21.91
C SER A 298 -13.39 -4.62 -22.19
N THR A 299 -13.94 -5.50 -21.35
CA THR A 299 -15.33 -5.97 -21.47
C THR A 299 -16.33 -4.84 -21.21
N LEU A 300 -16.09 -4.01 -20.19
CA LEU A 300 -16.94 -2.84 -19.93
C LEU A 300 -16.89 -1.82 -21.07
N ALA A 301 -15.69 -1.56 -21.61
CA ALA A 301 -15.52 -0.69 -22.77
C ALA A 301 -16.21 -1.23 -24.03
N TYR A 302 -16.19 -2.56 -24.23
CA TYR A 302 -16.91 -3.23 -25.32
C TYR A 302 -18.42 -3.01 -25.19
N LEU A 303 -19.00 -3.26 -24.00
CA LEU A 303 -20.43 -3.07 -23.76
C LEU A 303 -20.86 -1.63 -24.01
N LEU A 304 -20.07 -0.66 -23.54
CA LEU A 304 -20.34 0.76 -23.77
C LEU A 304 -20.30 1.11 -25.27
N LEU A 305 -19.25 0.69 -25.99
CA LEU A 305 -19.14 0.92 -27.43
C LEU A 305 -20.30 0.27 -28.20
N PHE A 306 -20.68 -0.95 -27.84
CA PHE A 306 -21.81 -1.64 -28.45
C PHE A 306 -23.12 -0.86 -28.27
N VAL A 307 -23.42 -0.41 -27.05
CA VAL A 307 -24.64 0.36 -26.74
C VAL A 307 -24.67 1.71 -27.45
N LEU A 308 -23.53 2.39 -27.60
CA LEU A 308 -23.46 3.66 -28.31
C LEU A 308 -23.60 3.50 -29.83
N LEU A 309 -23.01 2.44 -30.39
CA LEU A 309 -22.97 2.24 -31.84
C LEU A 309 -24.20 1.52 -32.39
N ARG A 310 -24.90 0.71 -31.58
CA ARG A 310 -26.04 -0.10 -32.04
C ARG A 310 -27.17 0.73 -32.67
N GLY A 311 -27.34 1.99 -32.26
CA GLY A 311 -28.37 2.87 -32.79
C GLY A 311 -28.07 3.41 -34.19
N GLY A 312 -26.79 3.55 -34.55
CA GLY A 312 -26.38 4.15 -35.83
C GLY A 312 -26.05 3.14 -36.92
N ILE A 313 -25.34 2.06 -36.56
CA ILE A 313 -24.79 1.09 -37.53
C ILE A 313 -25.37 -0.33 -37.39
N GLY A 314 -26.45 -0.47 -36.60
CA GLY A 314 -27.10 -1.74 -36.32
C GLY A 314 -26.30 -2.64 -35.37
N ALA A 315 -26.93 -3.70 -34.87
CA ALA A 315 -26.34 -4.57 -33.85
C ALA A 315 -25.09 -5.33 -34.35
N GLN A 316 -25.10 -5.81 -35.59
CA GLN A 316 -23.94 -6.54 -36.14
C GLN A 316 -22.75 -5.62 -36.42
N GLY A 317 -22.99 -4.44 -37.00
CA GLY A 317 -21.95 -3.43 -37.20
C GLY A 317 -21.35 -2.94 -35.89
N ALA A 318 -22.20 -2.67 -34.90
CA ALA A 318 -21.77 -2.25 -33.57
C ALA A 318 -20.93 -3.32 -32.86
N ASN A 319 -21.33 -4.59 -32.94
CA ASN A 319 -20.57 -5.71 -32.37
C ASN A 319 -19.18 -5.82 -32.99
N LEU A 320 -19.08 -5.80 -34.33
CA LEU A 320 -17.82 -5.92 -35.05
C LEU A 320 -16.85 -4.79 -34.67
N VAL A 321 -17.33 -3.54 -34.70
CA VAL A 321 -16.52 -2.36 -34.39
C VAL A 321 -16.09 -2.38 -32.93
N ALA A 322 -17.00 -2.67 -32.00
CA ALA A 322 -16.68 -2.75 -30.57
C ALA A 322 -15.65 -3.83 -30.27
N LEU A 323 -15.76 -5.01 -30.88
CA LEU A 323 -14.79 -6.10 -30.74
C LEU A 323 -13.41 -5.72 -31.28
N LEU A 324 -13.34 -5.09 -32.47
CA LEU A 324 -12.07 -4.71 -33.07
C LEU A 324 -11.34 -3.61 -32.26
N VAL A 325 -12.06 -2.55 -31.89
CA VAL A 325 -11.51 -1.43 -31.12
C VAL A 325 -11.01 -1.91 -29.76
N THR A 326 -11.81 -2.72 -29.07
CA THR A 326 -11.40 -3.25 -27.75
C THR A 326 -10.28 -4.28 -27.85
N ALA A 327 -10.19 -5.08 -28.91
CA ALA A 327 -9.06 -6.00 -29.11
C ALA A 327 -7.72 -5.25 -29.28
N ILE A 328 -7.71 -4.16 -30.06
CA ILE A 328 -6.53 -3.31 -30.27
C ILE A 328 -6.15 -2.59 -28.96
N ALA A 329 -7.13 -2.03 -28.26
CA ALA A 329 -6.92 -1.35 -26.99
C ALA A 329 -6.40 -2.31 -25.90
N ASN A 330 -6.98 -3.51 -25.79
CA ASN A 330 -6.61 -4.54 -24.84
C ASN A 330 -5.17 -5.04 -25.07
N THR A 331 -4.76 -5.21 -26.32
CA THR A 331 -3.38 -5.59 -26.68
C THR A 331 -2.38 -4.50 -26.28
N THR A 332 -2.73 -3.23 -26.53
CA THR A 332 -1.90 -2.07 -26.15
C THR A 332 -1.79 -1.93 -24.64
N ALA A 333 -2.91 -2.10 -23.93
CA ALA A 333 -2.97 -2.04 -22.48
C ALA A 333 -2.14 -3.16 -21.85
N ASN A 334 -2.26 -4.39 -22.33
CA ASN A 334 -1.45 -5.51 -21.84
C ASN A 334 0.05 -5.31 -22.14
N ARG A 335 0.39 -4.81 -23.33
CA ARG A 335 1.77 -4.47 -23.70
C ARG A 335 2.39 -3.48 -22.71
N ARG A 336 1.66 -2.43 -22.34
CA ARG A 336 2.15 -1.35 -21.47
C ARG A 336 2.10 -1.68 -19.98
N PHE A 337 1.01 -2.30 -19.51
CA PHE A 337 0.71 -2.44 -18.07
C PHE A 337 0.93 -3.86 -17.54
N THR A 338 0.65 -4.90 -18.33
CA THR A 338 0.83 -6.30 -17.91
C THR A 338 2.25 -6.78 -18.14
N PHE A 339 2.80 -6.55 -19.33
CA PHE A 339 4.10 -7.09 -19.75
C PHE A 339 5.23 -6.05 -19.79
N GLY A 340 4.94 -4.76 -19.56
CA GLY A 340 5.95 -3.72 -19.34
C GLY A 340 6.78 -3.33 -20.56
N VAL A 341 6.37 -3.70 -21.77
CA VAL A 341 7.09 -3.39 -23.02
C VAL A 341 6.84 -1.93 -23.40
N ARG A 342 7.88 -1.08 -23.34
CA ARG A 342 7.85 0.36 -23.68
C ARG A 342 8.70 0.62 -24.93
N GLY A 343 8.22 1.46 -25.84
CA GLY A 343 8.89 1.81 -27.11
C GLY A 343 8.00 1.62 -28.34
N ARG A 344 8.37 2.23 -29.48
CA ARG A 344 7.69 2.09 -30.79
C ARG A 344 8.20 0.91 -31.63
N ARG A 345 9.40 0.41 -31.32
CA ARG A 345 9.98 -0.77 -31.97
C ARG A 345 9.07 -1.98 -31.76
N ASP A 346 8.78 -2.70 -32.85
CA ASP A 346 7.90 -3.88 -32.91
C ASP A 346 6.42 -3.66 -32.51
N ALA A 347 5.97 -2.40 -32.36
CA ALA A 347 4.60 -2.11 -31.94
C ALA A 347 3.53 -2.59 -32.96
N GLY A 348 3.79 -2.41 -34.26
CA GLY A 348 2.89 -2.91 -35.32
C GLY A 348 2.83 -4.43 -35.36
N ARG A 349 3.96 -5.09 -35.13
CA ARG A 349 4.04 -6.55 -35.03
C ARG A 349 3.27 -7.10 -33.83
N HIS A 350 3.41 -6.49 -32.64
CA HIS A 350 2.67 -6.92 -31.45
C HIS A 350 1.15 -6.69 -31.58
N GLN A 351 0.72 -5.67 -32.33
CA GLN A 351 -0.69 -5.47 -32.69
C GLN A 351 -1.19 -6.59 -33.60
N PHE A 352 -0.44 -6.93 -34.65
CA PHE A 352 -0.79 -8.01 -35.56
C PHE A 352 -0.85 -9.38 -34.86
N GLU A 353 0.17 -9.70 -34.06
CA GLU A 353 0.20 -10.93 -33.25
C GLU A 353 -0.94 -10.95 -32.21
N GLY A 354 -1.28 -9.79 -31.61
CA GLY A 354 -2.43 -9.66 -30.71
C GLY A 354 -3.79 -9.87 -31.39
N LEU A 355 -3.94 -9.39 -32.63
CA LEU A 355 -5.12 -9.62 -33.48
C LEU A 355 -5.26 -11.10 -33.88
N LEU A 356 -4.14 -11.78 -34.17
CA LEU A 356 -4.13 -13.24 -34.42
C LEU A 356 -4.58 -14.03 -33.19
N VAL A 357 -4.07 -13.67 -32.01
CA VAL A 357 -4.51 -14.29 -30.75
C VAL A 357 -6.00 -14.04 -30.48
N PHE A 358 -6.50 -12.85 -30.82
CA PHE A 358 -7.92 -12.52 -30.72
C PHE A 358 -8.78 -13.36 -31.68
N ALA A 359 -8.37 -13.47 -32.95
CA ALA A 359 -9.06 -14.28 -33.96
C ALA A 359 -9.10 -15.77 -33.58
N LEU A 360 -8.01 -16.30 -33.04
CA LEU A 360 -7.94 -17.67 -32.53
C LEU A 360 -8.90 -17.88 -31.35
N GLY A 361 -8.97 -16.91 -30.43
CA GLY A 361 -9.92 -16.93 -29.31
C GLY A 361 -11.37 -16.94 -29.79
N LEU A 362 -11.72 -16.08 -30.76
CA LEU A 362 -13.06 -16.04 -31.37
C LEU A 362 -13.41 -17.38 -32.05
N ALA A 363 -12.49 -17.92 -32.85
CA ALA A 363 -12.68 -19.21 -33.52
C ALA A 363 -12.92 -20.35 -32.52
N LEU A 364 -12.19 -20.34 -31.40
CA LEU A 364 -12.36 -21.33 -30.33
C LEU A 364 -13.74 -21.21 -29.66
N THR A 365 -14.18 -19.99 -29.33
CA THR A 365 -15.49 -19.76 -28.68
C THR A 365 -16.67 -19.99 -29.62
N SER A 366 -16.56 -19.59 -30.89
CA SER A 366 -17.60 -19.82 -31.89
C SER A 366 -17.64 -21.30 -32.30
N GLY A 367 -16.48 -21.94 -32.42
CA GLY A 367 -16.36 -23.37 -32.71
C GLY A 367 -16.89 -24.26 -31.59
N SER A 368 -16.65 -23.90 -30.32
CA SER A 368 -17.22 -24.64 -29.18
C SER A 368 -18.74 -24.58 -29.14
N LEU A 369 -19.31 -23.40 -29.43
CA LEU A 369 -20.77 -23.24 -29.49
C LEU A 369 -21.37 -24.06 -30.65
N ALA A 370 -20.73 -24.04 -31.82
CA ALA A 370 -21.14 -24.84 -32.98
C ALA A 370 -21.05 -26.36 -32.73
N LEU A 371 -20.07 -26.81 -31.94
CA LEU A 371 -19.93 -28.22 -31.57
C LEU A 371 -21.02 -28.66 -30.58
N VAL A 372 -21.32 -27.82 -29.59
CA VAL A 372 -22.37 -28.08 -28.58
C VAL A 372 -23.75 -28.18 -29.24
N HIS A 373 -24.06 -27.29 -30.18
CA HIS A 373 -25.32 -27.31 -30.93
C HIS A 373 -25.49 -28.55 -31.83
N ARG A 374 -24.45 -29.38 -32.02
CA ARG A 374 -24.58 -30.67 -32.72
C ARG A 374 -24.96 -31.83 -31.81
N VAL A 375 -24.85 -31.67 -30.50
CA VAL A 375 -24.98 -32.78 -29.53
C VAL A 375 -25.87 -32.45 -28.33
N ALA A 376 -26.26 -31.19 -28.14
CA ALA A 376 -27.10 -30.74 -27.04
C ALA A 376 -28.21 -29.80 -27.51
N GLU A 377 -29.35 -29.86 -26.84
CA GLU A 377 -30.49 -28.95 -27.04
C GLU A 377 -30.10 -27.50 -26.65
N PRO A 378 -30.50 -26.49 -27.44
CA PRO A 378 -30.27 -25.09 -27.12
C PRO A 378 -30.88 -24.69 -25.77
N GLY A 379 -30.12 -23.94 -24.95
CA GLY A 379 -30.54 -23.41 -23.65
C GLY A 379 -30.29 -24.32 -22.45
N GLY A 380 -29.68 -25.50 -22.64
CA GLY A 380 -29.39 -26.45 -21.57
C GLY A 380 -28.17 -26.10 -20.69
N PRO A 381 -28.06 -26.67 -19.47
CA PRO A 381 -26.90 -26.48 -18.59
C PRO A 381 -25.58 -26.96 -19.21
N ALA A 382 -25.64 -27.89 -20.17
CA ALA A 382 -24.49 -28.35 -20.96
C ALA A 382 -23.94 -27.25 -21.89
N GLU A 383 -24.80 -26.42 -22.46
CA GLU A 383 -24.39 -25.28 -23.29
C GLU A 383 -23.71 -24.21 -22.43
N LEU A 384 -24.31 -23.87 -21.29
CA LEU A 384 -23.70 -22.93 -20.34
C LEU A 384 -22.33 -23.43 -19.86
N GLY A 385 -22.22 -24.72 -19.51
CA GLY A 385 -20.95 -25.33 -19.09
C GLY A 385 -19.88 -25.30 -20.19
N ALA A 386 -20.25 -25.58 -21.43
CA ALA A 386 -19.34 -25.55 -22.57
C ALA A 386 -18.89 -24.12 -22.93
N VAL A 387 -19.79 -23.14 -22.86
CA VAL A 387 -19.47 -21.72 -23.09
C VAL A 387 -18.53 -21.20 -22.00
N VAL A 388 -18.78 -21.53 -20.74
CA VAL A 388 -17.90 -21.14 -19.62
C VAL A 388 -16.53 -21.80 -19.76
N GLY A 389 -16.49 -23.11 -20.04
CA GLY A 389 -15.24 -23.85 -20.25
C GLY A 389 -14.41 -23.33 -21.44
N ALA A 390 -15.05 -23.07 -22.58
CA ALA A 390 -14.39 -22.52 -23.76
C ALA A 390 -13.85 -21.11 -23.53
N ASN A 391 -14.60 -20.24 -22.83
CA ASN A 391 -14.14 -18.90 -22.48
C ASN A 391 -12.94 -18.93 -21.51
N LEU A 392 -12.96 -19.82 -20.51
CA LEU A 392 -11.83 -20.02 -19.60
C LEU A 392 -10.59 -20.50 -20.36
N LEU A 393 -10.73 -21.51 -21.22
CA LEU A 393 -9.64 -22.04 -22.04
C LEU A 393 -9.07 -20.98 -22.99
N ALA A 394 -9.94 -20.23 -23.69
CA ALA A 394 -9.54 -19.13 -24.57
C ALA A 394 -8.77 -18.05 -23.80
N THR A 395 -9.18 -17.72 -22.58
CA THR A 395 -8.53 -16.72 -21.73
C THR A 395 -7.13 -17.18 -21.29
N VAL A 396 -6.99 -18.44 -20.87
CA VAL A 396 -5.71 -19.04 -20.49
C VAL A 396 -4.77 -19.09 -21.70
N LEU A 397 -5.25 -19.57 -22.84
CA LEU A 397 -4.48 -19.65 -24.08
C LEU A 397 -4.01 -18.26 -24.53
N ARG A 398 -4.90 -17.26 -24.49
CA ARG A 398 -4.58 -15.86 -24.80
C ARG A 398 -3.46 -15.32 -23.90
N PHE A 399 -3.53 -15.58 -22.60
CA PHE A 399 -2.50 -15.17 -21.66
C PHE A 399 -1.15 -15.84 -21.97
N LEU A 400 -1.14 -17.16 -22.22
CA LEU A 400 0.07 -17.91 -22.53
C LEU A 400 0.71 -17.46 -23.84
N LEU A 401 -0.08 -17.23 -24.89
CA LEU A 401 0.42 -16.74 -26.18
C LEU A 401 0.97 -15.32 -26.07
N LEU A 402 0.27 -14.42 -25.38
CA LEU A 402 0.77 -13.05 -25.17
C LEU A 402 2.08 -13.05 -24.39
N ARG A 403 2.19 -13.86 -23.33
CA ARG A 403 3.39 -13.94 -22.49
C ARG A 403 4.57 -14.60 -23.19
N ASN A 404 4.35 -15.78 -23.78
CA ASN A 404 5.42 -16.66 -24.22
C ASN A 404 5.76 -16.51 -25.70
N TRP A 405 4.91 -15.84 -26.49
CA TRP A 405 5.13 -15.66 -27.92
C TRP A 405 5.19 -14.18 -28.31
N VAL A 406 4.14 -13.40 -28.01
CA VAL A 406 4.04 -11.99 -28.43
C VAL A 406 5.03 -11.09 -27.68
N PHE A 407 5.21 -11.29 -26.37
CA PHE A 407 6.06 -10.42 -25.53
C PHE A 407 7.29 -11.14 -24.97
N ARG A 408 7.82 -12.13 -25.69
CA ARG A 408 8.94 -12.98 -25.23
C ARG A 408 10.22 -12.16 -24.97
N PRO A 409 10.75 -12.13 -23.72
CA PRO A 409 12.02 -11.47 -23.44
C PRO A 409 13.17 -12.36 -23.92
N GLY A 410 13.69 -12.12 -25.12
CA GLY A 410 14.87 -12.86 -25.60
C GLY A 410 15.20 -12.74 -27.08
N ARG A 411 14.24 -12.43 -27.96
CA ARG A 411 14.53 -12.44 -29.42
C ARG A 411 15.36 -11.25 -29.91
N ALA A 412 15.36 -10.14 -29.18
CA ALA A 412 16.16 -8.96 -29.55
C ALA A 412 17.65 -9.06 -29.17
N ARG A 413 18.05 -10.02 -28.31
CA ARG A 413 19.43 -10.13 -27.80
C ARG A 413 20.30 -11.13 -28.56
N GLN A 414 19.71 -12.03 -29.35
CA GLN A 414 20.45 -12.98 -30.18
C GLN A 414 20.94 -12.42 -31.52
N ALA A 415 20.42 -11.27 -31.98
CA ALA A 415 20.87 -10.64 -33.22
C ALA A 415 22.06 -9.67 -33.03
N ALA A 416 22.54 -9.49 -31.79
CA ALA A 416 23.57 -8.50 -31.45
C ALA A 416 24.62 -9.06 -30.47
N ALA A 417 24.96 -10.35 -30.56
CA ALA A 417 26.15 -10.87 -29.91
C ALA A 417 27.35 -10.62 -30.84
N PRO A 418 28.37 -9.83 -30.44
CA PRO A 418 29.64 -9.80 -31.16
C PRO A 418 30.34 -11.16 -31.02
N GLU A 419 31.01 -11.62 -32.08
CA GLU A 419 31.91 -12.77 -32.04
C GLU A 419 32.90 -12.65 -30.87
N PRO A 420 33.19 -13.73 -30.11
CA PRO A 420 34.20 -13.69 -29.08
C PRO A 420 35.58 -13.60 -29.73
N ALA A 421 36.23 -12.45 -29.57
CA ALA A 421 37.63 -12.26 -29.93
C ALA A 421 38.51 -13.22 -29.11
N HIS A 422 39.24 -14.10 -29.80
CA HIS A 422 40.37 -14.82 -29.22
C HIS A 422 41.51 -13.84 -28.90
N GLY A 423 41.88 -13.75 -27.63
CA GLY A 423 43.05 -13.04 -27.12
C GLY A 423 43.56 -13.73 -25.84
N PRO A 424 44.88 -13.73 -25.57
CA PRO A 424 45.58 -14.88 -25.03
C PRO A 424 45.48 -15.05 -23.51
N VAL A 425 45.60 -16.31 -23.08
CA VAL A 425 45.66 -16.75 -21.68
C VAL A 425 47.01 -16.35 -21.07
N PRO A 426 47.07 -15.74 -19.87
CA PRO A 426 48.33 -15.57 -19.17
C PRO A 426 48.71 -16.86 -18.42
N GLU A 427 49.98 -17.20 -18.57
CA GLU A 427 50.67 -18.38 -18.07
C GLU A 427 50.84 -18.29 -16.54
N ASN A 428 50.41 -19.34 -15.82
CA ASN A 428 50.58 -19.47 -14.37
C ASN A 428 51.95 -20.08 -14.07
N THR A 429 52.85 -19.32 -13.46
CA THR A 429 54.06 -19.82 -12.79
C THR A 429 54.10 -19.32 -11.35
N HIS A 430 53.74 -20.19 -10.39
CA HIS A 430 54.67 -20.72 -9.38
C HIS A 430 53.91 -21.38 -8.21
N SER A 431 54.20 -22.66 -8.00
CA SER A 431 54.04 -23.37 -6.73
C SER A 431 55.27 -23.12 -5.85
N PRO A 432 55.16 -23.25 -4.51
CA PRO A 432 55.90 -24.36 -3.90
C PRO A 432 55.15 -25.15 -2.81
N ALA A 433 55.75 -26.30 -2.51
CA ALA A 433 55.28 -27.48 -1.78
C ALA A 433 55.16 -27.34 -0.24
N PRO A 434 54.54 -28.31 0.46
CA PRO A 434 54.40 -28.33 1.92
C PRO A 434 55.47 -29.18 2.62
N GLY A 435 55.92 -28.75 3.79
CA GLY A 435 56.71 -29.57 4.71
C GLY A 435 57.41 -28.75 5.78
N ASP A 436 56.85 -28.69 6.99
CA ASP A 436 57.46 -29.33 8.17
C ASP A 436 56.66 -29.04 9.45
N ASN A 437 56.44 -30.12 10.20
CA ASN A 437 55.86 -30.19 11.54
C ASN A 437 56.91 -29.70 12.57
N PRO A 438 56.56 -29.27 13.80
CA PRO A 438 56.34 -30.28 14.83
C PRO A 438 55.33 -29.93 15.95
N LEU A 439 54.90 -31.01 16.60
CA LEU A 439 54.36 -31.09 17.96
C LEU A 439 55.31 -30.47 18.99
N GLU A 440 54.78 -29.73 19.98
CA GLU A 440 55.22 -29.89 21.38
C GLU A 440 54.20 -29.33 22.39
N THR A 441 53.72 -30.25 23.23
CA THR A 441 53.17 -30.07 24.57
C THR A 441 54.02 -29.16 25.46
N THR A 442 53.43 -28.23 26.22
CA THR A 442 53.38 -28.24 27.71
C THR A 442 52.77 -26.95 28.30
N ARG A 443 51.94 -27.17 29.33
CA ARG A 443 51.47 -26.28 30.42
C ARG A 443 50.40 -25.23 30.15
#